data_AF-A0A9X8QX60-F1
#
_entry.id   AF-A0A9X8QX60-F1
#
_cell.length_a   1.000
_cell.length_b   1.000
_cell.length_c   1.000
_cell.angle_alpha   90.00
_cell.angle_beta   90.00
_cell.angle_gamma   90.00
#
_symmetry.space_group_name_H-M   'P 1'
#
loop_
_entity.id
_entity.type
_entity.pdbx_description
1 polymer ?
#
loop_
_entity_poly.entity_id
_entity_poly.type
_entity_poly.pdbx_seq_one_letter_code
_entity_poly.pdbx_strand_id
1 'polypeptide(L)'
;MSAVIPPPHTTTGLLPPQQLTRTEDGEQLHALLWRAGAGWRMISSAVLGGGLGERAWVLNAQVSHGYRRTDPDRHLADLAAEARMEGPGVGLMTAADVRATRRDARPALKSPGARRRMHPRSEYA
;
A
#
# COMPACT_ATOMS: atom_id res chain seq x y z
N MET A 1 3.06 26.67 11.26
CA MET A 1 1.83 25.85 11.11
C MET A 1 2.16 24.43 11.53
N SER A 2 1.68 23.97 12.69
CA SER A 2 1.86 22.58 13.11
C SER A 2 0.81 21.71 12.42
N ALA A 3 1.25 20.76 11.60
CA ALA A 3 0.36 19.74 11.07
C ALA A 3 -0.03 18.80 12.21
N VAL A 4 -1.32 18.72 12.53
CA VAL A 4 -1.85 17.68 13.41
C VAL A 4 -1.67 16.35 12.69
N ILE A 5 -0.82 15.49 13.24
CA ILE A 5 -0.60 14.13 12.73
C ILE A 5 -1.65 13.25 13.39
N PRO A 6 -2.63 12.71 12.65
CA PRO A 6 -3.56 11.73 13.22
C PRO A 6 -2.78 10.51 13.72
N PRO A 7 -3.24 9.85 14.80
CA PRO A 7 -2.55 8.70 15.35
C PRO A 7 -2.39 7.62 14.26
N PRO A 8 -1.22 6.96 14.17
CA PRO A 8 -0.99 5.93 13.17
C PRO A 8 -1.99 4.78 13.36
N HIS A 9 -2.55 4.29 12.26
CA HIS A 9 -3.35 3.06 12.28
C HIS A 9 -2.41 1.91 12.60
N THR A 10 -2.55 1.32 13.77
CA THR A 10 -1.81 0.11 14.13
C THR A 10 -2.50 -1.09 13.50
N THR A 11 -2.42 -1.24 12.17
CA THR A 11 -2.70 -2.54 11.56
C THR A 11 -1.51 -3.44 11.87
N THR A 12 -1.69 -4.38 12.78
CA THR A 12 -0.66 -5.33 13.23
C THR A 12 -0.27 -6.36 12.14
N GLY A 13 -0.77 -6.25 10.91
CA GLY A 13 -0.52 -7.19 9.82
C GLY A 13 -0.49 -6.53 8.42
N LEU A 14 0.01 -7.27 7.44
CA LEU A 14 0.00 -6.84 6.03
C LEU A 14 -1.43 -6.84 5.49
N LEU A 15 -1.85 -5.75 4.85
CA LEU A 15 -3.12 -5.69 4.13
C LEU A 15 -3.12 -6.76 3.02
N PRO A 16 -4.13 -7.63 2.93
CA PRO A 16 -4.17 -8.64 1.89
C PRO A 16 -4.52 -8.00 0.54
N PRO A 17 -3.73 -8.24 -0.53
CA PRO A 17 -4.15 -7.85 -1.87
C PRO A 17 -5.32 -8.72 -2.35
N GLN A 18 -6.26 -8.06 -3.02
CA GLN A 18 -7.26 -8.68 -3.88
C GLN A 18 -6.67 -8.75 -5.30
N GLN A 19 -6.74 -9.92 -5.92
CA GLN A 19 -6.39 -10.04 -7.34
C GLN A 19 -7.58 -9.66 -8.20
N LEU A 20 -7.34 -8.84 -9.21
CA LEU A 20 -8.30 -8.47 -10.23
C LEU A 20 -7.87 -9.07 -11.57
N THR A 21 -8.85 -9.35 -12.42
CA THR A 21 -8.64 -9.78 -13.80
C THR A 21 -9.42 -8.84 -14.70
N ARG A 22 -8.81 -8.44 -15.80
CA ARG A 22 -9.43 -7.63 -16.85
C ARG A 22 -9.01 -8.13 -18.22
N THR A 23 -9.78 -7.77 -19.24
CA THR A 23 -9.39 -7.99 -20.64
C THR A 23 -9.15 -6.63 -21.28
N GLU A 24 -7.98 -6.45 -21.87
CA GLU A 24 -7.52 -5.20 -22.48
C GLU A 24 -6.89 -5.56 -23.83
N ASP A 25 -7.36 -4.97 -24.92
CA ASP A 25 -6.90 -5.26 -26.29
C ASP A 25 -6.87 -6.77 -26.65
N GLY A 26 -7.80 -7.54 -26.09
CA GLY A 26 -7.89 -8.99 -26.30
C GLY A 26 -6.93 -9.83 -25.45
N GLU A 27 -6.07 -9.20 -24.65
CA GLU A 27 -5.22 -9.87 -23.67
C GLU A 27 -5.86 -9.89 -22.28
N GLN A 28 -5.76 -11.03 -21.59
CA GLN A 28 -6.18 -11.11 -20.20
C GLN A 28 -5.03 -10.67 -19.28
N LEU A 29 -5.23 -9.58 -18.56
CA LEU A 29 -4.27 -8.99 -17.64
C LEU A 29 -4.79 -9.01 -16.21
N HIS A 30 -3.86 -8.95 -15.25
CA HIS A 30 -4.19 -9.01 -13.83
C HIS A 30 -3.76 -7.74 -13.10
N ALA A 31 -4.31 -7.51 -11.92
CA ALA A 31 -3.84 -6.46 -11.02
C ALA A 31 -3.94 -6.92 -9.57
N LEU A 32 -3.17 -6.28 -8.70
CA LEU A 32 -3.28 -6.44 -7.26
C LEU A 32 -3.83 -5.15 -6.66
N LEU A 33 -4.87 -5.27 -5.87
CA LEU A 33 -5.53 -4.16 -5.20
C LEU A 33 -5.46 -4.32 -3.68
N TRP A 34 -4.93 -3.32 -3.00
CA TRP A 34 -5.01 -3.18 -1.55
C TRP A 34 -6.02 -2.10 -1.19
N ARG A 35 -6.99 -2.46 -0.36
CA ARG A 35 -7.97 -1.53 0.22
C ARG A 35 -7.53 -1.18 1.63
N ALA A 36 -6.83 -0.06 1.77
CA ALA A 36 -6.33 0.40 3.07
C ALA A 36 -7.42 1.10 3.89
N GLY A 37 -8.34 1.80 3.22
CA GLY A 37 -9.36 2.64 3.85
C GLY A 37 -8.81 4.02 4.24
N ALA A 38 -9.68 4.85 4.83
CA ALA A 38 -9.33 6.22 5.19
C ALA A 38 -8.22 6.31 6.25
N GLY A 39 -7.54 7.46 6.29
CA GLY A 39 -6.57 7.83 7.31
C GLY A 39 -5.13 7.43 7.03
N TRP A 40 -4.86 6.51 6.10
CA TRP A 40 -3.48 6.12 5.79
C TRP A 40 -2.73 7.26 5.09
N ARG A 41 -1.50 7.51 5.53
CA ARG A 41 -0.54 8.35 4.81
C ARG A 41 0.51 7.46 4.17
N MET A 42 0.66 7.56 2.86
CA MET A 42 1.60 6.74 2.07
C MET A 42 2.58 7.66 1.35
N ILE A 43 3.79 7.15 1.13
CA ILE A 43 4.76 7.74 0.20
C ILE A 43 4.91 6.79 -0.98
N SER A 44 4.90 7.33 -2.20
CA SER A 44 4.98 6.52 -3.42
C SER A 44 5.71 7.27 -4.53
N SER A 45 6.42 6.54 -5.39
CA SER A 45 6.94 7.04 -6.67
C SER A 45 6.06 6.65 -7.86
N ALA A 46 4.85 6.16 -7.60
CA ALA A 46 3.96 5.65 -8.62
C ALA A 46 3.48 6.74 -9.58
N VAL A 47 3.09 6.30 -10.78
CA VAL A 47 2.58 7.17 -11.85
C VAL A 47 1.32 7.92 -11.40
N LEU A 48 0.37 7.22 -10.81
CA LEU A 48 -0.81 7.83 -10.21
C LEU A 48 -0.61 7.95 -8.69
N GLY A 49 -0.78 9.15 -8.16
CA GLY A 49 -0.78 9.39 -6.72
C GLY A 49 0.59 9.30 -6.06
N GLY A 50 1.68 9.56 -6.81
CA GLY A 50 3.03 9.71 -6.27
C GLY A 50 3.17 10.85 -5.24
N GLY A 51 4.31 10.90 -4.57
CA GLY A 51 4.60 11.78 -3.45
C GLY A 51 4.08 11.24 -2.11
N LEU A 52 4.14 12.08 -1.08
CA LEU A 52 3.62 11.82 0.27
C LEU A 52 2.20 12.38 0.38
N GLY A 53 1.25 11.57 0.83
CA GLY A 53 -0.12 12.05 1.06
C GLY A 53 -1.06 10.97 1.58
N GLU A 54 -2.30 11.37 1.81
CA GLU A 54 -3.35 10.43 2.24
C GLU A 54 -3.81 9.56 1.09
N ARG A 55 -3.97 8.26 1.33
CA ARG A 55 -4.34 7.28 0.31
C ARG A 55 -5.24 6.21 0.90
N ALA A 56 -6.33 5.89 0.22
CA ALA A 56 -7.29 4.88 0.65
C ALA A 56 -7.04 3.51 0.00
N TRP A 57 -6.29 3.46 -1.10
CA TRP A 57 -6.07 2.25 -1.87
C TRP A 57 -4.75 2.28 -2.64
N VAL A 58 -4.24 1.09 -2.97
CA VAL A 58 -3.09 0.88 -3.85
C VAL A 58 -3.46 -0.14 -4.91
N LEU A 59 -3.24 0.18 -6.18
CA LEU A 59 -3.42 -0.72 -7.32
C LEU A 59 -2.06 -0.92 -8.00
N ASN A 60 -1.65 -2.17 -8.23
CA ASN A 60 -0.52 -2.50 -9.09
C ASN A 60 -1.02 -3.29 -10.30
N ALA A 61 -1.13 -2.61 -11.44
CA ALA A 61 -1.67 -3.16 -12.67
C ALA A 61 -0.55 -3.85 -13.47
N GLN A 62 -0.77 -5.11 -13.83
CA GLN A 62 0.00 -5.71 -14.91
C GLN A 62 -0.36 -5.01 -16.22
N VAL A 63 0.64 -4.71 -17.03
CA VAL A 63 0.47 -4.19 -18.39
C VAL A 63 1.03 -5.16 -19.41
N SER A 64 0.47 -5.13 -20.62
CA SER A 64 0.98 -5.92 -21.76
C SER A 64 2.45 -5.61 -22.02
N HIS A 65 3.19 -6.57 -22.58
CA HIS A 65 4.61 -6.38 -22.94
C HIS A 65 4.82 -5.19 -23.91
N GLY A 66 3.82 -4.89 -24.73
CA GLY A 66 3.83 -3.81 -25.71
C GLY A 66 3.15 -2.51 -25.26
N TYR A 67 3.02 -2.25 -23.95
CA TYR A 67 2.30 -1.09 -23.44
C TYR A 67 2.81 0.23 -24.06
N ARG A 68 1.92 0.96 -24.74
CA ARG A 68 2.25 2.17 -25.53
C ARG A 68 1.40 3.39 -25.22
N ARG A 69 0.45 3.29 -24.28
CA ARG A 69 -0.38 4.45 -23.90
C ARG A 69 0.49 5.57 -23.36
N THR A 70 0.14 6.80 -23.75
CA THR A 70 0.82 8.03 -23.33
C THR A 70 0.15 8.69 -22.13
N ASP A 71 -0.98 8.14 -21.66
CA ASP A 71 -1.80 8.62 -20.54
C ASP A 71 -1.89 7.60 -19.38
N PRO A 72 -0.76 7.09 -18.85
CA PRO A 72 -0.76 5.99 -17.90
C PRO A 72 -1.42 6.30 -16.54
N ASP A 73 -1.41 7.56 -16.11
CA ASP A 73 -2.12 8.02 -14.91
C ASP A 73 -3.64 7.94 -15.09
N ARG A 74 -4.15 8.37 -16.25
CA ARG A 74 -5.57 8.26 -16.61
C ARG A 74 -5.98 6.80 -16.72
N HIS A 75 -5.15 5.99 -17.37
CA HIS A 75 -5.39 4.54 -17.45
C HIS A 75 -5.54 3.92 -16.06
N LEU A 76 -4.63 4.21 -15.14
CA LEU A 76 -4.72 3.70 -13.77
C LEU A 76 -5.95 4.22 -13.02
N ALA A 77 -6.38 5.45 -13.27
CA ALA A 77 -7.59 6.01 -12.70
C ALA A 77 -8.84 5.28 -13.21
N ASP A 78 -8.90 4.97 -14.50
CA ASP A 78 -9.99 4.20 -15.12
C ASP A 78 -10.06 2.78 -14.51
N LEU A 79 -8.93 2.08 -14.40
CA LEU A 79 -8.86 0.75 -13.77
C LEU A 79 -9.30 0.77 -12.30
N ALA A 80 -8.92 1.82 -11.57
CA ALA A 80 -9.34 2.00 -10.19
C ALA A 80 -10.86 2.25 -10.09
N ALA A 81 -11.42 3.06 -10.99
CA ALA A 81 -12.85 3.32 -11.07
C ALA A 81 -13.65 2.05 -11.40
N GLU A 82 -13.18 1.22 -12.34
CA GLU A 82 -13.76 -0.09 -12.66
C GLU A 82 -13.75 -1.02 -11.44
N ALA A 83 -12.69 -0.98 -10.62
CA ALA A 83 -12.60 -1.71 -9.36
C ALA A 83 -13.45 -1.11 -8.22
N ARG A 84 -14.17 -0.01 -8.49
CA ARG A 84 -14.96 0.80 -7.55
C ARG A 84 -14.11 1.39 -6.42
N MET A 85 -12.94 1.92 -6.77
CA MET A 85 -12.08 2.63 -5.83
C MET A 85 -12.47 4.09 -5.80
N GLU A 86 -12.59 4.63 -4.60
CA GLU A 86 -12.95 6.01 -4.37
C GLU A 86 -11.86 6.70 -3.53
N GLY A 87 -11.80 8.02 -3.64
CA GLY A 87 -10.83 8.83 -2.92
C GLY A 87 -9.40 8.69 -3.46
N PRO A 88 -8.43 9.36 -2.81
CA PRO A 88 -7.05 9.37 -3.27
C PRO A 88 -6.42 7.99 -3.15
N GLY A 89 -5.61 7.60 -4.14
CA GLY A 89 -4.93 6.31 -4.12
C GLY A 89 -3.65 6.31 -4.94
N VAL A 90 -3.01 5.15 -4.99
CA VAL A 90 -1.72 4.93 -5.64
C VAL A 90 -1.89 3.92 -6.77
N GLY A 91 -1.49 4.28 -8.00
CA GLY A 91 -1.53 3.40 -9.15
C GLY A 91 -0.13 3.12 -9.69
N LEU A 92 0.31 1.87 -9.57
CA LEU A 92 1.56 1.32 -10.07
C LEU A 92 1.31 0.49 -11.33
N MET A 93 2.35 0.33 -12.14
CA MET A 93 2.32 -0.52 -13.33
C MET A 93 3.51 -1.47 -13.31
N THR A 94 3.31 -2.67 -13.82
CA THR A 94 4.38 -3.66 -13.94
C THR A 94 4.18 -4.54 -15.17
N ALA A 95 5.27 -4.94 -15.82
CA ALA A 95 5.25 -5.96 -16.86
C ALA A 95 5.28 -7.39 -16.28
N ALA A 96 5.52 -7.54 -14.97
CA ALA A 96 5.59 -8.85 -14.32
C ALA A 96 4.20 -9.49 -14.18
N ASP A 97 4.14 -10.83 -14.22
CA ASP A 97 2.92 -11.56 -13.90
C ASP A 97 2.62 -11.44 -12.40
N VAL A 98 1.60 -10.64 -12.08
CA VAL A 98 1.21 -10.34 -10.71
C VAL A 98 0.51 -11.51 -10.00
N ARG A 99 0.15 -12.58 -10.70
CA ARG A 99 -0.40 -13.80 -10.08
C ARG A 99 0.64 -14.55 -9.26
N ALA A 100 1.92 -14.41 -9.61
CA ALA A 100 3.03 -15.01 -8.89
C ALA A 100 3.38 -14.27 -7.58
N THR A 101 2.44 -13.50 -7.02
CA THR A 101 2.65 -12.70 -5.82
C THR A 101 2.93 -13.56 -4.60
N ARG A 102 3.98 -13.21 -3.86
CA ARG A 102 4.30 -13.78 -2.55
C ARG A 102 4.13 -12.73 -1.46
N ARG A 103 3.62 -13.17 -0.31
CA ARG A 103 3.53 -12.35 0.90
C ARG A 103 4.38 -13.02 1.96
N ASP A 104 5.33 -12.29 2.53
CA ASP A 104 6.07 -12.75 3.69
C ASP A 104 5.59 -11.95 4.90
N ALA A 105 4.90 -12.61 5.81
CA ALA A 105 4.54 -12.02 7.09
C ALA A 105 5.74 -12.17 8.01
N ARG A 106 6.64 -11.17 8.04
CA ARG A 106 7.65 -11.14 9.10
C ARG A 106 6.92 -11.13 10.45
N PRO A 107 7.29 -11.99 11.41
CA PRO A 107 6.70 -11.96 12.74
C PRO A 107 6.94 -10.57 13.35
N ALA A 108 5.93 -10.05 14.04
CA ALA A 108 6.00 -8.75 14.69
C ALA A 108 7.29 -8.66 15.53
N LEU A 109 8.07 -7.60 15.31
CA LEU A 109 9.26 -7.33 16.09
C LEU A 109 8.84 -7.26 17.56
N LYS A 110 9.35 -8.17 18.41
CA LYS A 110 9.07 -8.14 19.85
C LYS A 110 9.42 -6.75 20.37
N SER A 111 8.47 -6.07 21.00
CA SER A 111 8.68 -4.75 21.61
C SER A 111 9.94 -4.78 22.47
N PRO A 112 10.84 -3.78 22.37
CA PRO A 112 12.00 -3.69 23.25
C PRO A 112 11.51 -3.73 24.70
N GLY A 113 12.06 -4.67 25.47
CA GLY A 113 11.58 -5.05 26.79
C GLY A 113 11.29 -3.86 27.70
N ALA A 114 10.25 -4.01 28.52
CA ALA A 114 9.94 -3.13 29.62
C ALA A 114 11.23 -2.72 30.35
N ARG A 115 11.48 -1.41 30.42
CA ARG A 115 12.55 -0.84 31.23
C ARG A 115 12.49 -1.49 32.61
N ARG A 116 13.47 -2.33 32.94
CA ARG A 116 13.64 -2.85 34.30
C ARG A 116 13.70 -1.64 35.21
N ARG A 117 12.70 -1.46 36.09
CA ARG A 117 12.77 -0.45 37.14
C ARG A 117 13.99 -0.79 37.99
N MET A 118 14.97 0.11 37.98
CA MET A 118 16.10 0.07 38.88
C MET A 118 15.56 0.35 40.28
N HIS A 119 15.57 -0.66 41.16
CA HIS A 119 15.32 -0.44 42.59
C HIS A 119 16.51 0.35 43.17
N PRO A 120 16.27 1.43 43.92
CA PRO A 120 17.36 2.08 44.64
C PRO A 120 17.88 1.11 45.71
N ARG A 121 19.20 0.91 45.74
CA ARG A 121 19.86 0.28 46.88
C ARG A 121 19.71 1.20 48.08
N SER A 122 19.01 0.72 49.11
CA SER A 122 19.02 1.33 50.43
C SER A 122 20.33 0.94 51.11
N GLU A 123 21.33 1.82 51.08
CA GLU A 123 22.40 1.83 52.07
C GLU A 123 22.02 2.90 53.09
N TYR A 124 21.70 2.47 54.32
CA TYR A 124 21.92 3.15 55.60
C TYR A 124 21.22 2.37 56.71
N ALA A 125 22.00 1.57 57.44
CA ALA A 125 21.91 1.30 58.88
C ALA A 125 23.12 0.45 59.29
#